data_AF-A0A6I1W298-F1
#
_entry.id   AF-A0A6I1W298-F1
#
_cell.length_a   1.000
_cell.length_b   1.000
_cell.length_c   1.000
_cell.angle_alpha   90.00
_cell.angle_beta   90.00
_cell.angle_gamma   90.00
#
_symmetry.space_group_name_H-M   'P 1'
#
loop_
_entity.id
_entity.type
_entity.pdbx_description
1 polymer ?
#
loop_
_entity_poly.entity_id
_entity_poly.type
_entity_poly.pdbx_seq_one_letter_code
_entity_poly.pdbx_strand_id
1 'polypeptide(L)'
;VLIDTSVLGRLALERLPQIEQVFIAGDGLSDQDMAIKLFSARRRSSVANAADTDHYICSFSHKTIIYKGLMMPADLTAFYPDLS
;
A
#
# COMPACT_ATOMS: atom_id res chain seq x y z
N VAL A 1 -4.42 5.73 6.19
CA VAL A 1 -4.28 4.54 7.06
C VAL A 1 -3.84 5.03 8.43
N LEU A 2 -4.28 4.42 9.53
CA LEU A 2 -3.79 4.78 10.86
C LEU A 2 -2.34 4.28 11.00
N ILE A 3 -1.42 5.15 11.36
CA ILE A 3 -0.01 4.80 11.61
C ILE A 3 0.47 5.40 12.93
N ASP A 4 1.37 4.72 13.62
CA ASP A 4 2.09 5.26 14.77
C ASP A 4 3.56 5.50 14.42
N THR A 5 3.93 6.76 14.22
CA THR A 5 5.31 7.13 13.84
C THR A 5 6.29 7.13 15.01
N SER A 6 5.82 6.97 16.26
CA SER A 6 6.69 7.02 17.45
C SER A 6 7.72 5.90 17.51
N VAL A 7 7.47 4.78 16.82
CA VAL A 7 8.37 3.62 16.72
C VAL A 7 9.44 3.78 15.64
N LEU A 8 9.39 4.83 14.81
CA LEU A 8 10.32 5.02 13.71
C LEU A 8 11.60 5.77 14.13
N GLY A 9 12.74 5.30 13.64
CA GLY A 9 14.00 6.04 13.72
C GLY A 9 14.03 7.22 12.74
N ARG A 10 14.95 8.18 12.98
CA ARG A 10 15.09 9.42 12.19
C ARG A 10 15.13 9.21 10.67
N LEU A 11 15.92 8.25 10.18
CA LEU A 11 16.05 7.98 8.74
C LEU A 11 14.75 7.46 8.11
N ALA A 12 13.95 6.72 8.88
CA ALA A 12 12.65 6.23 8.42
C ALA A 12 11.61 7.36 8.38
N LEU A 13 11.64 8.27 9.36
CA LEU A 13 10.79 9.46 9.39
C LEU A 13 11.09 10.41 8.21
N GLU A 14 12.36 10.64 7.89
CA GLU A 14 12.79 11.49 6.75
C GLU A 14 12.30 10.95 5.39
N ARG A 15 11.97 9.65 5.31
CA ARG A 15 11.52 8.97 4.08
C ARG A 15 10.11 8.41 4.20
N LEU A 16 9.36 8.80 5.22
CA LEU A 16 8.01 8.28 5.46
C LEU A 16 7.07 8.80 4.37
N PRO A 17 6.54 7.94 3.49
CA PRO A 17 5.55 8.37 2.51
C PRO A 17 4.21 8.64 3.18
N GLN A 18 3.31 9.34 2.49
CA GLN A 18 1.90 9.29 2.85
C GLN A 18 1.34 7.90 2.52
N ILE A 19 0.67 7.27 3.49
CA ILE A 19 0.16 5.92 3.37
C ILE A 19 -1.37 5.94 3.33
N GLU A 20 -1.91 5.62 2.16
CA GLU A 20 -3.33 5.63 1.88
C GLU A 20 -3.82 4.27 1.36
N GLN A 21 -5.08 3.98 1.62
CA GLN A 21 -5.80 2.83 1.05
C GLN A 21 -6.93 3.35 0.18
N VAL A 22 -7.05 2.79 -1.01
CA VAL A 22 -8.15 3.07 -1.93
C VAL A 22 -9.05 1.84 -1.97
N PHE A 23 -10.33 2.02 -1.66
CA PHE A 23 -11.34 0.98 -1.74
C PHE A 23 -12.00 1.00 -3.11
N ILE A 24 -12.10 -0.16 -3.76
CA ILE A 24 -12.71 -0.31 -5.09
C ILE A 24 -13.81 -1.36 -5.03
N ALA A 25 -15.02 -0.97 -5.42
CA ALA A 25 -16.12 -1.88 -5.66
C ALA A 25 -16.01 -2.50 -7.07
N GLY A 26 -16.39 -3.77 -7.18
CA GLY A 26 -16.33 -4.56 -8.42
C GLY A 26 -17.68 -5.15 -8.78
N ASP A 27 -18.77 -4.39 -8.62
CA ASP A 27 -20.14 -4.91 -8.79
C ASP A 27 -20.33 -5.57 -10.16
N GLY A 28 -20.84 -6.80 -10.16
CA GLY A 28 -21.07 -7.60 -11.36
C GLY A 28 -19.79 -8.18 -12.01
N LEU A 29 -18.61 -8.01 -11.42
CA LEU A 29 -17.38 -8.64 -11.89
C LEU A 29 -17.17 -10.00 -11.23
N SER A 30 -16.64 -10.96 -12.00
CA SER A 30 -16.06 -12.16 -11.41
C SER A 30 -14.76 -11.84 -10.67
N ASP A 31 -14.34 -12.72 -9.75
CA ASP A 31 -13.02 -12.66 -9.10
C ASP A 31 -11.87 -12.51 -10.11
N GLN A 32 -11.96 -13.23 -11.22
CA GLN A 32 -10.94 -13.21 -12.28
C GLN A 32 -10.92 -11.86 -13.00
N ASP A 33 -12.09 -11.32 -13.35
CA ASP A 33 -12.18 -10.01 -14.00
C ASP A 33 -11.68 -8.89 -13.09
N MET A 34 -12.03 -8.95 -11.79
CA MET A 34 -11.55 -8.00 -10.79
C MET A 34 -10.02 -8.08 -10.67
N ALA A 35 -9.44 -9.28 -10.60
CA ALA A 35 -7.99 -9.47 -10.57
C ALA A 35 -7.28 -8.85 -11.78
N ILE A 36 -7.77 -9.14 -13.00
CA ILE A 36 -7.18 -8.63 -14.24
C ILE A 36 -7.27 -7.10 -14.30
N LYS A 37 -8.40 -6.53 -13.90
CA LYS A 37 -8.61 -5.07 -13.86
C LYS A 37 -7.68 -4.38 -12.86
N LEU A 38 -7.57 -4.90 -11.63
CA LEU A 38 -6.69 -4.33 -10.61
C LEU A 38 -5.21 -4.44 -11.01
N PHE A 39 -4.78 -5.57 -11.57
CA PHE A 39 -3.43 -5.73 -12.10
C PHE A 39 -3.13 -4.70 -13.20
N SER A 40 -4.06 -4.57 -14.16
CA SER A 40 -3.92 -3.61 -15.26
C SER A 40 -3.99 -2.16 -14.80
N ALA A 41 -4.78 -1.86 -13.76
CA ALA A 41 -4.86 -0.53 -13.15
C ALA A 41 -3.55 -0.16 -12.45
N ARG A 42 -2.98 -1.07 -11.64
CA ARG A 42 -1.67 -0.88 -11.00
C ARG A 42 -0.58 -0.56 -12.02
N ARG A 43 -0.51 -1.33 -13.11
CA ARG A 43 0.47 -1.10 -14.19
C ARG A 43 0.28 0.26 -14.86
N ARG A 44 -0.97 0.63 -15.19
CA ARG A 44 -1.28 1.94 -15.78
C ARG A 44 -0.92 3.10 -14.86
N SER A 45 -1.19 2.98 -13.55
CA SER A 45 -0.80 3.98 -12.55
C SER A 45 0.71 4.18 -12.53
N SER A 46 1.49 3.10 -12.52
CA SER A 46 2.95 3.16 -12.53
C SER A 46 3.51 3.81 -13.79
N VAL A 47 2.92 3.54 -14.97
CA VAL A 47 3.34 4.19 -16.22
C VAL A 47 2.96 5.67 -16.24
N ALA A 48 1.75 6.01 -15.80
CA ALA A 48 1.27 7.39 -15.78
C ALA A 48 2.07 8.28 -14.81
N ASN A 49 2.56 7.71 -13.70
CA ASN A 49 3.33 8.41 -12.69
C ASN A 49 4.82 8.08 -12.75
N ALA A 50 5.36 7.66 -13.91
CA ALA A 50 6.75 7.20 -14.03
C ALA A 50 7.81 8.27 -13.67
N ALA A 51 7.45 9.56 -13.73
CA ALA A 51 8.32 10.66 -13.33
C ALA A 51 8.31 10.93 -11.82
N ASP A 52 7.32 10.42 -11.09
CA ASP A 52 7.21 10.55 -9.64
C ASP A 52 7.94 9.37 -8.97
N THR A 53 9.11 9.66 -8.41
CA THR A 53 9.95 8.65 -7.76
C THR A 53 9.38 8.12 -6.45
N ASP A 54 8.43 8.83 -5.85
CA ASP A 54 7.79 8.46 -4.59
C ASP A 54 6.47 7.69 -4.82
N HIS A 55 5.98 7.64 -6.07
CA HIS A 55 4.79 6.88 -6.42
C HIS A 55 5.01 5.37 -6.31
N TYR A 56 4.33 4.74 -5.35
CA TYR A 56 4.43 3.30 -5.15
C TYR A 56 3.14 2.66 -4.64
N ILE A 57 2.72 1.57 -5.28
CA ILE A 57 1.56 0.77 -4.87
C ILE A 57 2.06 -0.59 -4.35
N CYS A 58 2.03 -0.78 -3.03
CA CYS A 58 2.48 -2.02 -2.36
C CYS A 58 1.76 -3.27 -2.89
N SER A 59 0.43 -3.23 -2.87
CA SER A 59 -0.46 -4.28 -3.34
C SER A 59 -1.70 -3.65 -3.97
N PHE A 60 -2.23 -4.28 -5.02
CA PHE A 60 -3.54 -3.90 -5.56
C PHE A 60 -4.29 -5.14 -6.02
N SER A 61 -4.94 -5.79 -5.06
CA SER A 61 -5.59 -7.09 -5.22
C SER A 61 -6.85 -7.15 -4.36
N HIS A 62 -7.83 -7.94 -4.80
CA HIS A 62 -9.04 -8.23 -4.03
C HIS A 62 -8.85 -9.35 -3.00
N LYS A 63 -7.69 -10.02 -3.00
CA LYS A 63 -7.38 -11.18 -2.13
C LYS A 63 -6.20 -10.97 -1.19
N THR A 64 -5.37 -9.96 -1.45
CA THR A 64 -4.10 -9.79 -0.74
C THR A 64 -3.81 -8.33 -0.52
N ILE A 65 -3.47 -7.98 0.72
CA ILE A 65 -2.98 -6.68 1.13
C ILE A 65 -1.57 -6.85 1.70
N ILE A 66 -0.67 -5.91 1.39
CA ILE A 66 0.70 -5.90 1.89
C ILE A 66 0.88 -4.68 2.80
N TYR A 67 1.11 -4.95 4.09
CA TYR A 67 1.63 -3.97 5.04
C TYR A 67 3.15 -4.12 5.12
N LYS A 68 3.88 -3.05 4.81
CA LYS A 68 5.35 -3.03 4.85
C LYS A 68 5.85 -1.61 5.13
N GLY A 69 7.06 -1.49 5.65
CA GLY A 69 7.69 -0.21 5.92
C GLY A 69 9.15 -0.37 6.33
N LEU A 70 9.83 0.76 6.51
CA LEU A 70 11.23 0.82 6.93
C LEU A 70 11.31 0.88 8.46
N MET A 71 11.07 -0.24 9.11
CA MET A 71 11.20 -0.42 10.57
C MET A 71 11.74 -1.82 10.90
N MET A 72 12.03 -2.09 12.17
CA MET A 72 12.34 -3.45 12.61
C MET A 72 11.09 -4.33 12.50
N PRO A 73 11.23 -5.63 12.19
CA PRO A 73 10.08 -6.53 12.08
C PRO A 73 9.22 -6.59 13.35
N ALA A 74 9.84 -6.43 14.52
CA ALA A 74 9.14 -6.41 15.81
C ALA A 74 8.19 -5.21 15.97
N ASP A 75 8.42 -4.11 15.24
CA ASP A 75 7.64 -2.87 15.35
C ASP A 75 6.49 -2.80 14.34
N LEU A 76 6.30 -3.82 13.47
CA LEU A 76 5.33 -3.79 12.38
C LEU A 76 3.88 -3.60 12.89
N THR A 77 3.48 -4.33 13.92
CA THR A 77 2.13 -4.25 14.50
C THR A 77 1.92 -2.97 15.31
N ALA A 78 2.97 -2.43 15.92
CA ALA A 78 2.89 -1.13 16.59
C ALA A 78 2.76 0.00 15.57
N PHE A 79 3.53 -0.04 14.47
CA PHE A 79 3.47 0.95 13.40
C PHE A 79 2.13 0.94 12.65
N TYR A 80 1.55 -0.24 12.41
CA TYR A 80 0.25 -0.43 11.79
C TYR A 80 -0.75 -1.08 12.77
N PRO A 81 -1.51 -0.28 13.54
CA PRO A 81 -2.48 -0.79 14.50
C PRO A 81 -3.60 -1.64 13.87
N ASP A 82 -3.83 -1.51 12.56
CA ASP A 82 -4.75 -2.38 11.81
C ASP A 82 -4.40 -3.88 11.91
N LEU A 83 -3.16 -4.23 12.28
CA LEU A 83 -2.66 -5.60 12.39
C LEU A 83 -2.76 -6.20 13.80
N SER A 84 -3.25 -5.44 14.78
CA SER A 84 -3.37 -5.85 16.19
C SER A 84 -4.80 -6.11 16.63
#